data_AF-A0A9D1BWF6-F1
#
_entry.id   AF-A0A9D1BWF6-F1
#
_cell.length_a   1.000
_cell.length_b   1.000
_cell.length_c   1.000
_cell.angle_alpha   90.00
_cell.angle_beta   90.00
_cell.angle_gamma   90.00
#
_symmetry.space_group_name_H-M   'P 1'
#
loop_
_entity.id
_entity.type
_entity.pdbx_description
1 polymer ?
#
loop_
_entity_poly.entity_id
_entity_poly.type
_entity_poly.pdbx_seq_one_letter_code
_entity_poly.pdbx_strand_id
1 'polypeptide(L)'
;MTKQITLSLLVLLMSHVFGFATETDDYRFPSNSDAFMKELKDFMTKSKNAELIEVYHDFEQAVEKGTYANQEMDIIINTSNTMLEYKLKASPYFGSYIRSVTNIKANKCVYLRFVDWHETINQILTHTQGRKFKPFKVFLDFSDNFFKNNVLYMSASGQSWRAFTEDVVIQYGEEGPYVEFAEADLVCMRKKNRIKIDECSGVYYPVQNKWVGKGGTANWGRFGMGKVRCEFEDFVLDVKKGLYTVKNARLYYDEFFGGQAILGTFQDKVLVENKATEASYPRFESYEKILRIPNLGKGVSYKGGFKLHGTKVYGFGDKTQKAMVTVQGNGEVDAFRASAELFIIHKGEKITGEEVATVLLVDGDSIYHPAVKMNFNIEKGRLLLTRGKRGSNRFPFYSSFHN
;
A
#
# COMPACT_ATOMS: atom_id res chain seq x y z
N MET A 1 -77.87 -1.65 76.05
CA MET A 1 -78.25 -2.84 75.27
C MET A 1 -77.34 -2.94 74.07
N THR A 2 -76.56 -4.01 74.07
CA THR A 2 -75.35 -4.26 73.30
C THR A 2 -75.71 -4.80 71.92
N LYS A 3 -75.10 -4.29 70.85
CA LYS A 3 -75.00 -5.00 69.57
C LYS A 3 -73.53 -5.08 69.17
N GLN A 4 -73.09 -6.33 69.04
CA GLN A 4 -71.87 -6.78 68.39
C GLN A 4 -71.76 -6.21 66.98
N ILE A 5 -70.53 -5.98 66.51
CA ILE A 5 -69.96 -6.61 65.31
C ILE A 5 -68.43 -6.59 65.42
N THR A 6 -67.90 -7.80 65.31
CA THR A 6 -66.53 -8.32 65.19
C THR A 6 -65.82 -7.93 63.89
N LEU A 7 -64.47 -7.82 63.89
CA LEU A 7 -63.48 -8.58 63.07
C LEU A 7 -62.08 -7.94 63.26
N SER A 8 -61.13 -8.52 64.01
CA SER A 8 -60.16 -9.60 63.64
C SER A 8 -59.18 -9.18 62.53
N LEU A 9 -57.88 -9.51 62.49
CA LEU A 9 -56.90 -10.15 63.37
C LEU A 9 -55.57 -10.14 62.57
N LEU A 10 -54.43 -10.07 63.26
CA LEU A 10 -53.09 -10.57 62.91
C LEU A 10 -52.52 -10.34 61.49
N VAL A 11 -51.47 -9.51 61.47
CA VAL A 11 -50.40 -9.51 60.48
C VAL A 11 -49.57 -10.79 60.65
N LEU A 12 -49.54 -11.66 59.64
CA LEU A 12 -48.64 -12.82 59.55
C LEU A 12 -47.65 -12.54 58.41
N LEU A 13 -46.43 -12.13 58.78
CA LEU A 13 -45.28 -12.05 57.86
C LEU A 13 -44.86 -13.48 57.50
N MET A 14 -45.28 -13.95 56.33
CA MET A 14 -44.66 -15.10 55.67
C MET A 14 -43.51 -14.60 54.79
N SER A 15 -42.29 -14.81 55.29
CA SER A 15 -41.06 -14.72 54.52
C SER A 15 -41.00 -15.85 53.50
N HIS A 16 -41.46 -15.59 52.27
CA HIS A 16 -41.03 -16.37 51.12
C HIS A 16 -39.74 -15.75 50.57
N VAL A 17 -38.61 -16.21 51.12
CA VAL A 17 -37.33 -16.11 50.43
C VAL A 17 -37.42 -17.06 49.24
N PHE A 18 -37.90 -16.55 48.10
CA PHE A 18 -37.53 -17.13 46.82
C PHE A 18 -36.04 -16.85 46.65
N GLY A 19 -35.22 -17.84 46.98
CA GLY A 19 -33.87 -17.91 46.47
C GLY A 19 -33.97 -18.04 44.96
N PHE A 20 -33.91 -16.91 44.25
CA PHE A 20 -33.43 -16.91 42.88
C PHE A 20 -31.97 -17.31 42.95
N ALA A 21 -31.70 -18.61 42.86
CA ALA A 21 -30.42 -19.06 42.35
C ALA A 21 -30.31 -18.50 40.94
N THR A 22 -29.59 -17.39 40.79
CA THR A 22 -29.05 -17.02 39.49
C THR A 22 -27.99 -18.07 39.16
N GLU A 23 -28.39 -19.12 38.44
CA GLU A 23 -27.45 -19.91 37.65
C GLU A 23 -26.85 -18.96 36.61
N THR A 24 -25.78 -18.28 37.00
CA THR A 24 -24.78 -17.80 36.06
C THR A 24 -23.57 -18.68 36.25
N ASP A 25 -23.70 -19.95 35.89
CA ASP A 25 -22.51 -20.69 35.51
C ASP A 25 -21.89 -19.93 34.34
N ASP A 26 -20.61 -19.56 34.49
CA ASP A 26 -19.80 -19.05 33.38
C ASP A 26 -19.74 -20.16 32.32
N TYR A 27 -20.70 -20.12 31.39
CA TYR A 27 -20.80 -21.09 30.31
C TYR A 27 -19.47 -21.21 29.57
N ARG A 28 -18.99 -22.45 29.46
CA ARG A 28 -17.79 -22.83 28.71
C ARG A 28 -18.13 -23.99 27.80
N PHE A 29 -17.48 -24.01 26.65
CA PHE A 29 -17.46 -25.18 25.80
C PHE A 29 -16.72 -26.35 26.48
N PRO A 30 -17.18 -27.60 26.26
CA PRO A 30 -16.55 -28.79 26.81
C PRO A 30 -15.17 -29.04 26.18
N SER A 31 -14.27 -29.67 26.94
CA SER A 31 -12.91 -30.00 26.47
C SER A 31 -12.84 -31.17 25.49
N ASN A 32 -13.91 -31.96 25.36
CA ASN A 32 -14.00 -33.04 24.39
C ASN A 32 -14.41 -32.50 23.01
N SER A 33 -13.67 -32.86 21.95
CA SER A 33 -13.89 -32.35 20.59
C SER A 33 -15.31 -32.59 20.06
N ASP A 34 -15.88 -33.79 20.22
CA ASP A 34 -17.22 -34.10 19.68
C ASP A 34 -18.31 -33.31 20.40
N ALA A 35 -18.22 -33.22 21.72
CA ALA A 35 -19.12 -32.41 22.53
C ALA A 35 -18.97 -30.92 22.19
N PHE A 36 -17.73 -30.44 21.97
CA PHE A 36 -17.44 -29.07 21.56
C PHE A 36 -18.10 -28.74 20.23
N MET A 37 -17.95 -29.59 19.22
CA MET A 37 -18.55 -29.37 17.91
C MET A 37 -20.07 -29.23 18.00
N LYS A 38 -20.73 -30.10 18.78
CA LYS A 38 -22.17 -30.02 19.00
C LYS A 38 -22.61 -28.71 19.66
N GLU A 39 -21.92 -28.28 20.71
CA GLU A 39 -22.26 -27.02 21.39
C GLU A 39 -21.92 -25.79 20.55
N LEU A 40 -20.80 -25.82 19.82
CA LEU A 40 -20.41 -24.76 18.89
C LEU A 40 -21.47 -24.60 17.79
N LYS A 41 -22.05 -25.70 17.29
CA LYS A 41 -23.17 -25.68 16.35
C LYS A 41 -24.35 -24.90 16.89
N ASP A 42 -24.81 -25.26 18.09
CA ASP A 42 -25.97 -24.61 18.71
C ASP A 42 -25.67 -23.12 18.93
N PHE A 43 -24.47 -22.79 19.42
CA PHE A 43 -24.02 -21.41 19.64
C PHE A 43 -23.99 -20.57 18.35
N MET A 44 -23.40 -21.09 17.28
CA MET A 44 -23.23 -20.40 16.00
C MET A 44 -24.56 -20.26 15.24
N THR A 45 -25.43 -21.27 15.31
CA THR A 45 -26.65 -21.35 14.51
C THR A 45 -27.89 -20.80 15.23
N LYS A 46 -27.83 -20.50 16.54
CA LYS A 46 -28.94 -19.96 17.34
C LYS A 46 -29.66 -18.77 16.70
N SER A 47 -28.91 -17.89 16.04
CA SER A 47 -29.45 -16.68 15.40
C SER A 47 -30.11 -16.92 14.03
N LYS A 48 -29.97 -18.13 13.46
CA LYS A 48 -30.34 -18.48 12.08
C LYS A 48 -29.68 -17.60 11.01
N ASN A 49 -28.55 -16.98 11.33
CA ASN A 49 -27.76 -16.23 10.37
C ASN A 49 -27.10 -17.21 9.38
N ALA A 50 -27.45 -17.08 8.08
CA ALA A 50 -26.95 -17.96 7.02
C ALA A 50 -25.42 -18.00 6.94
N GLU A 51 -24.75 -16.87 7.15
CA GLU A 51 -23.29 -16.78 7.13
C GLU A 51 -22.65 -17.62 8.26
N LEU A 52 -23.19 -17.53 9.47
CA LEU A 52 -22.66 -18.31 10.60
C LEU A 52 -22.93 -19.81 10.46
N ILE A 53 -24.06 -20.18 9.87
CA ILE A 53 -24.39 -21.57 9.55
C ILE A 53 -23.39 -22.13 8.55
N GLU A 54 -23.09 -21.40 7.47
CA GLU A 54 -22.10 -21.76 6.47
C GLU A 54 -20.69 -21.89 7.10
N VAL A 55 -20.26 -20.91 7.90
CA VAL A 55 -18.97 -20.95 8.59
C VAL A 55 -18.83 -22.18 9.48
N TYR A 56 -19.86 -22.50 10.26
CA TYR A 56 -19.84 -23.69 11.10
C TYR A 56 -19.76 -24.97 10.25
N HIS A 57 -20.57 -25.06 9.20
CA HIS A 57 -20.62 -26.24 8.34
C HIS A 57 -19.27 -26.49 7.63
N ASP A 58 -18.62 -25.44 7.13
CA ASP A 58 -17.28 -25.55 6.52
C ASP A 58 -16.23 -26.06 7.54
N PHE A 59 -16.32 -25.58 8.78
CA PHE A 59 -15.46 -26.05 9.87
C PHE A 59 -15.76 -27.51 10.28
N GLU A 60 -17.04 -27.88 10.40
CA GLU A 60 -17.50 -29.25 10.68
C GLU A 60 -16.94 -30.22 9.63
N GLN A 61 -17.08 -29.91 8.34
CA GLN A 61 -16.51 -30.73 7.27
C GLN A 61 -14.98 -30.85 7.34
N ALA A 62 -14.27 -29.79 7.75
CA ALA A 62 -12.82 -29.84 7.88
C ALA A 62 -12.39 -30.76 9.05
N VAL A 63 -13.11 -30.71 10.17
CA VAL A 63 -12.90 -31.61 11.32
C VAL A 63 -13.18 -33.06 10.95
N GLU A 64 -14.31 -33.34 10.28
CA GLU A 64 -14.68 -34.69 9.83
C GLU A 64 -13.66 -35.30 8.85
N LYS A 65 -13.00 -34.47 8.03
CA LYS A 65 -11.92 -34.88 7.13
C LYS A 65 -10.59 -35.14 7.85
N GLY A 66 -10.50 -34.93 9.17
CA GLY A 66 -9.28 -35.09 9.95
C GLY A 66 -8.25 -34.00 9.70
N THR A 67 -8.69 -32.78 9.34
CA THR A 67 -7.79 -31.64 9.03
C THR A 67 -6.99 -31.17 10.25
N TYR A 68 -7.57 -31.34 11.46
CA TYR A 68 -7.01 -30.85 12.71
C TYR A 68 -6.53 -32.03 13.57
N ALA A 69 -5.30 -31.95 14.06
CA ALA A 69 -4.82 -32.86 15.10
C ALA A 69 -5.50 -32.56 16.44
N ASN A 70 -5.49 -33.51 17.38
CA ASN A 70 -6.09 -33.34 18.71
C ASN A 70 -5.56 -32.08 19.43
N GLN A 71 -4.25 -31.83 19.37
CA GLN A 71 -3.63 -30.64 19.97
C GLN A 71 -4.12 -29.34 19.33
N GLU A 72 -4.42 -29.33 18.03
CA GLU A 72 -4.98 -28.16 17.35
C GLU A 72 -6.43 -27.93 17.77
N MET A 73 -7.21 -29.00 17.96
CA MET A 73 -8.56 -28.92 18.52
C MET A 73 -8.55 -28.39 19.96
N ASP A 74 -7.61 -28.82 20.80
CA ASP A 74 -7.45 -28.29 22.16
C ASP A 74 -7.17 -26.78 22.13
N ILE A 75 -6.31 -26.31 21.23
CA ILE A 75 -6.02 -24.89 21.02
C ILE A 75 -7.29 -24.12 20.61
N ILE A 76 -8.09 -24.67 19.70
CA ILE A 76 -9.34 -24.07 19.23
C ILE A 76 -10.34 -23.95 20.38
N ILE A 77 -10.51 -25.01 21.18
CA ILE A 77 -11.42 -25.04 22.33
C ILE A 77 -10.99 -24.01 23.38
N ASN A 78 -9.70 -23.97 23.73
CA ASN A 78 -9.17 -23.04 24.73
C ASN A 78 -9.34 -21.58 24.30
N THR A 79 -9.07 -21.27 23.04
CA THR A 79 -9.27 -19.94 22.47
C THR A 79 -10.76 -19.56 22.44
N SER A 80 -11.63 -20.49 22.03
CA SER A 80 -13.09 -20.30 22.05
C SER A 80 -13.60 -19.98 23.45
N ASN A 81 -13.11 -20.70 24.46
CA ASN A 81 -13.45 -20.44 25.85
C ASN A 81 -12.92 -19.09 26.34
N THR A 82 -11.70 -18.70 25.95
CA THR A 82 -11.17 -17.35 26.23
C THR A 82 -12.08 -16.28 25.63
N MET A 83 -12.56 -16.47 24.40
CA MET A 83 -13.52 -15.54 23.76
C MET A 83 -14.86 -15.46 24.52
N LEU A 84 -15.36 -16.58 25.07
CA LEU A 84 -16.56 -16.60 25.92
C LEU A 84 -16.37 -15.86 27.24
N GLU A 85 -15.19 -15.98 27.89
CA GLU A 85 -14.85 -15.23 29.11
C GLU A 85 -14.94 -13.71 28.87
N TYR A 86 -14.46 -13.25 27.71
CA TYR A 86 -14.59 -11.86 27.26
C TYR A 86 -15.99 -11.50 26.73
N LYS A 87 -16.96 -12.41 26.86
CA LYS A 87 -18.37 -12.26 26.45
C LYS A 87 -18.53 -11.92 24.96
N LEU A 88 -17.64 -12.43 24.11
CA LEU A 88 -17.72 -12.28 22.67
C LEU A 88 -18.84 -13.14 22.08
N LYS A 89 -19.59 -12.57 21.15
CA LYS A 89 -20.77 -13.19 20.55
C LYS A 89 -20.45 -13.96 19.28
N ALA A 90 -21.36 -14.88 18.90
CA ALA A 90 -21.32 -15.63 17.63
C ALA A 90 -21.05 -14.72 16.42
N SER A 91 -21.85 -13.67 16.27
CA SER A 91 -21.56 -12.55 15.35
C SER A 91 -21.16 -11.29 16.14
N PRO A 92 -20.12 -10.55 15.73
CA PRO A 92 -19.31 -10.81 14.54
C PRO A 92 -18.02 -11.62 14.83
N TYR A 93 -17.77 -12.05 16.07
CA TYR A 93 -16.43 -12.51 16.49
C TYR A 93 -16.14 -13.99 16.18
N PHE A 94 -16.96 -14.92 16.67
CA PHE A 94 -16.73 -16.35 16.42
C PHE A 94 -16.82 -16.69 14.93
N GLY A 95 -17.72 -16.04 14.19
CA GLY A 95 -17.75 -16.12 12.73
C GLY A 95 -16.40 -15.85 12.08
N SER A 96 -15.78 -14.71 12.37
CA SER A 96 -14.45 -14.38 11.83
C SER A 96 -13.36 -15.32 12.34
N TYR A 97 -13.43 -15.75 13.61
CA TYR A 97 -12.45 -16.66 14.22
C TYR A 97 -12.47 -18.05 13.55
N ILE A 98 -13.63 -18.71 13.52
CA ILE A 98 -13.78 -20.06 12.95
C ILE A 98 -13.46 -20.05 11.45
N ARG A 99 -13.87 -19.01 10.72
CA ARG A 99 -13.50 -18.84 9.31
C ARG A 99 -11.97 -18.73 9.13
N SER A 100 -11.29 -18.00 10.02
CA SER A 100 -9.82 -17.90 10.01
C SER A 100 -9.15 -19.24 10.34
N VAL A 101 -9.67 -20.00 11.30
CA VAL A 101 -9.20 -21.36 11.66
C VAL A 101 -9.31 -22.31 10.47
N THR A 102 -10.40 -22.26 9.72
CA THR A 102 -10.56 -23.06 8.49
C THR A 102 -9.59 -22.61 7.40
N ASN A 103 -9.48 -21.30 7.15
CA ASN A 103 -8.66 -20.78 6.06
C ASN A 103 -7.15 -20.92 6.32
N ILE A 104 -6.68 -20.84 7.57
CA ILE A 104 -5.26 -21.05 7.87
C ILE A 104 -4.82 -22.48 7.54
N LYS A 105 -5.71 -23.48 7.65
CA LYS A 105 -5.43 -24.90 7.33
C LYS A 105 -5.71 -25.29 5.88
N ALA A 106 -6.42 -24.46 5.12
CA ALA A 106 -6.74 -24.72 3.71
C ALA A 106 -5.49 -24.70 2.80
N ASN A 107 -4.44 -23.99 3.20
CA ASN A 107 -3.12 -23.99 2.55
C ASN A 107 -2.16 -24.91 3.32
N LYS A 108 -1.00 -25.28 2.73
CA LYS A 108 0.05 -26.06 3.40
C LYS A 108 0.59 -25.30 4.62
N CYS A 109 -0.13 -25.38 5.73
CA CYS A 109 0.16 -24.67 6.96
C CYS A 109 1.15 -25.46 7.78
N VAL A 110 2.22 -24.79 8.20
CA VAL A 110 3.13 -25.33 9.22
C VAL A 110 2.42 -25.20 10.57
N TYR A 111 2.43 -26.28 11.37
CA TYR A 111 1.82 -26.31 12.71
C TYR A 111 2.19 -25.08 13.56
N LEU A 112 3.44 -24.64 13.49
CA LEU A 112 3.92 -23.46 14.21
C LEU A 112 3.12 -22.19 13.87
N ARG A 113 2.78 -21.95 12.59
CA ARG A 113 1.98 -20.79 12.18
C ARG A 113 0.57 -20.81 12.80
N PHE A 114 0.00 -22.00 12.97
CA PHE A 114 -1.29 -22.18 13.65
C PHE A 114 -1.21 -21.82 15.14
N VAL A 115 -0.15 -22.26 15.81
CA VAL A 115 0.12 -21.96 17.22
C VAL A 115 0.38 -20.47 17.42
N ASP A 116 1.32 -19.90 16.67
CA ASP A 116 1.72 -18.48 16.74
C ASP A 116 0.54 -17.53 16.51
N TRP A 117 -0.34 -17.87 15.55
CA TRP A 117 -1.56 -17.11 15.31
C TRP A 117 -2.53 -17.15 16.51
N HIS A 118 -2.76 -18.34 17.09
CA HIS A 118 -3.63 -18.49 18.27
C HIS A 118 -3.06 -17.77 19.49
N GLU A 119 -1.75 -17.86 19.71
CA GLU A 119 -1.07 -17.13 20.78
C GLU A 119 -1.27 -15.61 20.58
N THR A 120 -1.03 -15.11 19.37
CA THR A 120 -1.19 -13.70 19.04
C THR A 120 -2.61 -13.20 19.30
N ILE A 121 -3.66 -13.93 18.87
CA ILE A 121 -5.04 -13.49 19.12
C ILE A 121 -5.43 -13.52 20.60
N ASN A 122 -4.90 -14.46 21.38
CA ASN A 122 -5.08 -14.51 22.84
C ASN A 122 -4.34 -13.34 23.52
N GLN A 123 -3.15 -12.97 23.04
CA GLN A 123 -2.45 -11.78 23.50
C GLN A 123 -3.23 -10.48 23.17
N ILE A 124 -3.88 -10.39 22.00
CA ILE A 124 -4.77 -9.25 21.69
C ILE A 124 -5.92 -9.14 22.71
N LEU A 125 -6.57 -10.27 23.05
CA LEU A 125 -7.67 -10.28 24.02
C LEU A 125 -7.22 -9.83 25.41
N THR A 126 -6.12 -10.39 25.90
CA THR A 126 -5.58 -10.11 27.25
C THR A 126 -5.09 -8.67 27.40
N HIS A 127 -4.52 -8.07 26.34
CA HIS A 127 -4.08 -6.68 26.35
C HIS A 127 -5.19 -5.68 25.96
N THR A 128 -6.42 -6.14 25.69
CA THR A 128 -7.54 -5.26 25.36
C THR A 128 -8.07 -4.55 26.61
N GLN A 129 -7.84 -3.23 26.70
CA GLN A 129 -8.38 -2.41 27.79
C GLN A 129 -9.84 -2.01 27.55
N GLY A 130 -10.63 -1.97 28.64
CA GLY A 130 -11.99 -1.43 28.62
C GLY A 130 -12.97 -2.15 27.69
N ARG A 131 -12.74 -3.44 27.42
CA ARG A 131 -13.59 -4.28 26.52
C ARG A 131 -13.71 -3.73 25.09
N LYS A 132 -12.71 -3.00 24.61
CA LYS A 132 -12.68 -2.45 23.25
C LYS A 132 -12.09 -3.46 22.25
N PHE A 133 -12.85 -4.49 21.90
CA PHE A 133 -12.40 -5.60 21.02
C PHE A 133 -12.29 -5.25 19.51
N LYS A 134 -12.26 -3.96 19.15
CA LYS A 134 -12.09 -3.55 17.75
C LYS A 134 -10.77 -4.05 17.14
N PRO A 135 -9.60 -3.94 17.81
CA PRO A 135 -8.35 -4.47 17.28
C PRO A 135 -8.40 -5.98 17.05
N PHE A 136 -9.00 -6.73 17.98
CA PHE A 136 -9.23 -8.18 17.84
C PHE A 136 -10.05 -8.49 16.59
N LYS A 137 -11.18 -7.80 16.39
CA LYS A 137 -12.01 -7.98 15.19
C LYS A 137 -11.25 -7.64 13.90
N VAL A 138 -10.52 -6.53 13.88
CA VAL A 138 -9.71 -6.13 12.72
C VAL A 138 -8.66 -7.18 12.39
N PHE A 139 -8.01 -7.76 13.41
CA PHE A 139 -7.01 -8.80 13.21
C PHE A 139 -7.61 -10.13 12.72
N LEU A 140 -8.77 -10.54 13.24
CA LEU A 140 -9.49 -11.72 12.74
C LEU A 140 -9.93 -11.53 11.28
N ASP A 141 -10.46 -10.36 10.92
CA ASP A 141 -10.85 -10.08 9.53
C ASP A 141 -9.66 -10.03 8.58
N PHE A 142 -8.53 -9.49 9.03
CA PHE A 142 -7.27 -9.57 8.31
C PHE A 142 -6.87 -11.04 8.11
N SER A 143 -6.91 -11.84 9.18
CA SER A 143 -6.47 -13.24 9.18
C SER A 143 -7.26 -14.08 8.18
N ASP A 144 -8.59 -13.98 8.21
CA ASP A 144 -9.48 -14.61 7.24
C ASP A 144 -9.10 -14.26 5.79
N ASN A 145 -8.97 -12.97 5.49
CA ASN A 145 -8.65 -12.48 4.14
C ASN A 145 -7.24 -12.86 3.69
N PHE A 146 -6.27 -12.81 4.61
CA PHE A 146 -4.87 -13.11 4.35
C PHE A 146 -4.69 -14.61 4.10
N PHE A 147 -5.20 -15.47 4.98
CA PHE A 147 -5.06 -16.92 4.82
C PHE A 147 -5.79 -17.45 3.60
N LYS A 148 -6.93 -16.85 3.22
CA LYS A 148 -7.69 -17.29 2.04
C LYS A 148 -7.09 -16.80 0.72
N ASN A 149 -6.69 -15.53 0.65
CA ASN A 149 -6.45 -14.84 -0.61
C ASN A 149 -5.17 -13.99 -0.63
N ASN A 150 -4.31 -14.11 0.38
CA ASN A 150 -3.12 -13.29 0.57
C ASN A 150 -3.43 -11.79 0.68
N VAL A 151 -4.65 -11.41 1.08
CA VAL A 151 -5.10 -10.02 1.14
C VAL A 151 -4.71 -9.40 2.49
N LEU A 152 -3.86 -8.37 2.45
CA LEU A 152 -3.52 -7.56 3.61
C LEU A 152 -4.65 -6.60 3.98
N TYR A 153 -5.30 -6.03 2.95
CA TYR A 153 -6.38 -5.06 3.08
C TYR A 153 -7.26 -5.04 1.83
N MET A 154 -8.57 -4.84 2.02
CA MET A 154 -9.55 -4.61 0.96
C MET A 154 -10.44 -3.42 1.35
N SER A 155 -10.57 -2.44 0.47
CA SER A 155 -11.52 -1.34 0.63
C SER A 155 -12.91 -1.72 0.12
N ALA A 156 -13.94 -1.03 0.60
CA ALA A 156 -15.30 -1.15 0.05
C ALA A 156 -15.40 -0.77 -1.43
N SER A 157 -14.43 0.00 -1.95
CA SER A 157 -14.34 0.40 -3.36
C SER A 157 -13.59 -0.60 -4.25
N GLY A 158 -13.23 -1.78 -3.71
CA GLY A 158 -12.57 -2.86 -4.43
C GLY A 158 -11.07 -2.66 -4.67
N GLN A 159 -10.43 -1.73 -3.95
CA GLN A 159 -8.97 -1.64 -3.92
C GLN A 159 -8.45 -2.67 -2.92
N SER A 160 -7.45 -3.46 -3.31
CA SER A 160 -6.77 -4.37 -2.37
C SER A 160 -5.26 -4.24 -2.43
N TRP A 161 -4.63 -4.53 -1.30
CA TRP A 161 -3.22 -4.91 -1.25
C TRP A 161 -3.11 -6.38 -0.88
N ARG A 162 -2.26 -7.09 -1.61
CA ARG A 162 -1.95 -8.50 -1.40
C ARG A 162 -0.46 -8.69 -1.21
N ALA A 163 -0.06 -9.65 -0.39
CA ALA A 163 1.33 -10.04 -0.18
C ALA A 163 1.50 -11.52 -0.55
N PHE A 164 2.23 -11.78 -1.63
CA PHE A 164 2.55 -13.14 -2.05
C PHE A 164 3.88 -13.55 -1.43
N THR A 165 3.85 -14.63 -0.65
CA THR A 165 4.99 -15.14 0.12
C THR A 165 4.81 -16.64 0.35
N GLU A 166 5.89 -17.35 0.68
CA GLU A 166 5.83 -18.76 1.06
C GLU A 166 5.42 -18.96 2.53
N ASP A 167 5.99 -18.15 3.43
CA ASP A 167 5.77 -18.24 4.87
C ASP A 167 5.79 -16.87 5.55
N VAL A 168 5.18 -16.82 6.73
CA VAL A 168 5.13 -15.65 7.60
C VAL A 168 5.27 -16.05 9.05
N VAL A 169 5.80 -15.13 9.85
CA VAL A 169 5.81 -15.24 11.31
C VAL A 169 4.76 -14.27 11.87
N ILE A 170 3.87 -14.74 12.75
CA ILE A 170 2.78 -13.95 13.33
C ILE A 170 3.06 -13.78 14.81
N GLN A 171 3.15 -12.54 15.28
CA GLN A 171 3.57 -12.23 16.64
C GLN A 171 2.82 -11.04 17.20
N TYR A 172 3.01 -10.80 18.50
CA TYR A 172 2.49 -9.63 19.21
C TYR A 172 3.65 -8.89 19.88
N GLY A 173 3.77 -7.59 19.61
CA GLY A 173 4.81 -6.73 20.17
C GLY A 173 4.24 -5.46 20.78
N GLU A 174 5.10 -4.48 21.05
CA GLU A 174 4.71 -3.23 21.71
C GLU A 174 3.65 -2.42 20.93
N GLU A 175 3.69 -2.45 19.60
CA GLU A 175 2.69 -1.80 18.74
C GLU A 175 1.43 -2.67 18.50
N GLY A 176 1.32 -3.82 19.17
CA GLY A 176 0.25 -4.80 18.99
C GLY A 176 0.64 -5.93 18.03
N PRO A 177 -0.35 -6.62 17.43
CA PRO A 177 -0.09 -7.79 16.59
C PRO A 177 0.51 -7.38 15.23
N TYR A 178 1.46 -8.16 14.75
CA TYR A 178 2.12 -7.94 13.46
C TYR A 178 2.43 -9.26 12.76
N VAL A 179 2.73 -9.16 11.46
CA VAL A 179 3.11 -10.29 10.61
C VAL A 179 4.41 -9.94 9.90
N GLU A 180 5.43 -10.78 10.08
CA GLU A 180 6.73 -10.65 9.45
C GLU A 180 6.79 -11.46 8.17
N PHE A 181 7.39 -10.86 7.15
CA PHE A 181 7.59 -11.42 5.83
C PHE A 181 9.08 -11.39 5.51
N ALA A 182 9.71 -12.56 5.45
CA ALA A 182 11.12 -12.68 5.06
C ALA A 182 11.32 -12.32 3.58
N GLU A 183 10.36 -12.69 2.73
CA GLU A 183 10.30 -12.36 1.32
C GLU A 183 8.85 -12.24 0.88
N ALA A 184 8.52 -11.21 0.10
CA ALA A 184 7.19 -10.96 -0.40
C ALA A 184 7.17 -10.12 -1.68
N ASP A 185 6.21 -10.44 -2.53
CA ASP A 185 5.74 -9.57 -3.61
C ASP A 185 4.46 -8.86 -3.18
N LEU A 186 4.46 -7.53 -3.16
CA LEU A 186 3.27 -6.74 -2.84
C LEU A 186 2.56 -6.31 -4.11
N VAL A 187 1.27 -6.62 -4.22
CA VAL A 187 0.45 -6.23 -5.36
C VAL A 187 -0.74 -5.43 -4.88
N CYS A 188 -0.85 -4.19 -5.36
CA CYS A 188 -2.09 -3.41 -5.22
C CYS A 188 -2.92 -3.56 -6.47
N MET A 189 -4.21 -3.85 -6.30
CA MET A 189 -5.16 -4.02 -7.40
C MET A 189 -6.38 -3.15 -7.22
N ARG A 190 -6.93 -2.65 -8.32
CA ARG A 190 -8.26 -2.03 -8.38
C ARG A 190 -8.85 -2.23 -9.76
N LYS A 191 -10.02 -2.86 -9.85
CA LYS A 191 -10.60 -3.36 -11.11
C LYS A 191 -9.56 -4.22 -11.86
N LYS A 192 -9.20 -3.84 -13.10
CA LYS A 192 -8.22 -4.55 -13.95
C LYS A 192 -6.78 -4.02 -13.79
N ASN A 193 -6.58 -2.93 -13.06
CA ASN A 193 -5.28 -2.28 -12.92
C ASN A 193 -4.54 -2.79 -11.70
N ARG A 194 -3.21 -2.88 -11.84
CA ARG A 194 -2.31 -3.31 -10.76
C ARG A 194 -1.01 -2.52 -10.74
N ILE A 195 -0.46 -2.36 -9.55
CA ILE A 195 0.92 -1.92 -9.31
C ILE A 195 1.59 -2.97 -8.41
N LYS A 196 2.91 -3.13 -8.54
CA LYS A 196 3.67 -4.17 -7.86
C LYS A 196 4.91 -3.57 -7.19
N ILE A 197 5.30 -4.16 -6.06
CA ILE A 197 6.63 -4.08 -5.46
C ILE A 197 7.13 -5.52 -5.42
N ASP A 198 8.14 -5.81 -6.22
CA ASP A 198 8.77 -7.13 -6.34
C ASP A 198 9.83 -7.31 -5.24
N GLU A 199 9.99 -8.53 -4.70
CA GLU A 199 11.17 -8.95 -3.91
C GLU A 199 11.48 -8.03 -2.69
N CYS A 200 10.49 -7.79 -1.84
CA CYS A 200 10.67 -7.03 -0.60
C CYS A 200 10.56 -7.92 0.63
N SER A 201 10.99 -7.42 1.79
CA SER A 201 10.74 -8.01 3.10
C SER A 201 10.08 -6.97 4.00
N GLY A 202 9.54 -7.36 5.15
CA GLY A 202 9.02 -6.37 6.08
C GLY A 202 8.04 -6.89 7.10
N VAL A 203 7.46 -5.93 7.82
CA VAL A 203 6.47 -6.17 8.87
C VAL A 203 5.16 -5.48 8.51
N TYR A 204 4.08 -6.24 8.50
CA TYR A 204 2.73 -5.72 8.36
C TYR A 204 2.06 -5.61 9.73
N TYR A 205 1.42 -4.47 9.96
CA TYR A 205 0.67 -4.13 11.16
C TYR A 205 -0.83 -4.01 10.81
N PRO A 206 -1.63 -5.08 10.97
CA PRO A 206 -3.00 -5.12 10.45
C PRO A 206 -3.93 -4.08 11.08
N VAL A 207 -3.78 -3.84 12.39
CA VAL A 207 -4.62 -2.88 13.12
C VAL A 207 -4.38 -1.44 12.61
N GLN A 208 -3.13 -1.13 12.28
CA GLN A 208 -2.67 0.15 11.76
C GLN A 208 -2.86 0.27 10.24
N ASN A 209 -3.03 -0.85 9.52
CA ASN A 209 -3.00 -0.91 8.06
C ASN A 209 -1.68 -0.34 7.49
N LYS A 210 -0.57 -0.68 8.15
CA LYS A 210 0.77 -0.14 7.87
C LYS A 210 1.70 -1.29 7.53
N TRP A 211 2.39 -1.20 6.41
CA TRP A 211 3.52 -2.06 6.07
C TRP A 211 4.81 -1.26 6.22
N VAL A 212 5.77 -1.81 6.96
CA VAL A 212 7.13 -1.27 7.09
C VAL A 212 8.06 -2.25 6.39
N GLY A 213 8.53 -1.84 5.21
CA GLY A 213 9.25 -2.70 4.28
C GLY A 213 10.71 -2.35 4.10
N LYS A 214 11.48 -3.36 3.74
CA LYS A 214 12.89 -3.28 3.36
C LYS A 214 13.11 -3.92 2.00
N GLY A 215 14.03 -3.36 1.22
CA GLY A 215 14.28 -3.80 -0.15
C GLY A 215 13.07 -3.54 -1.06
N GLY A 216 13.06 -4.23 -2.18
CA GLY A 216 11.97 -4.20 -3.14
C GLY A 216 12.27 -3.40 -4.39
N THR A 217 11.63 -3.81 -5.49
CA THR A 217 11.79 -3.21 -6.81
C THR A 217 10.45 -2.83 -7.41
N ALA A 218 10.37 -1.68 -8.07
CA ALA A 218 9.26 -1.32 -8.95
C ALA A 218 9.77 -0.93 -10.32
N ASN A 219 9.06 -1.28 -11.40
CA ASN A 219 9.52 -1.04 -12.76
C ASN A 219 8.44 -0.42 -13.67
N TRP A 220 8.87 0.08 -14.83
CA TRP A 220 8.00 0.63 -15.87
C TRP A 220 7.54 -0.43 -16.90
N GLY A 221 7.55 -1.71 -16.55
CA GLY A 221 7.20 -2.82 -17.44
C GLY A 221 5.80 -2.70 -18.06
N ARG A 222 4.84 -2.08 -17.35
CA ARG A 222 3.48 -1.82 -17.89
C ARG A 222 3.44 -0.85 -19.08
N PHE A 223 4.55 -0.17 -19.37
CA PHE A 223 4.73 0.68 -20.55
C PHE A 223 5.76 0.11 -21.54
N GLY A 224 6.15 -1.17 -21.41
CA GLY A 224 7.19 -1.78 -22.25
C GLY A 224 8.62 -1.39 -21.88
N MET A 225 8.81 -0.68 -20.77
CA MET A 225 10.13 -0.20 -20.30
C MET A 225 10.60 -1.01 -19.07
N GLY A 226 10.55 -2.35 -19.15
CA GLY A 226 10.84 -3.23 -18.00
C GLY A 226 12.27 -3.12 -17.44
N LYS A 227 13.22 -2.60 -18.23
CA LYS A 227 14.60 -2.32 -17.78
C LYS A 227 14.70 -1.06 -16.91
N VAL A 228 13.70 -0.17 -16.97
CA VAL A 228 13.66 1.04 -16.15
C VAL A 228 12.98 0.71 -14.83
N ARG A 229 13.74 0.84 -13.74
CA ARG A 229 13.33 0.34 -12.42
C ARG A 229 13.86 1.21 -11.29
N CYS A 230 13.14 1.21 -10.19
CA CYS A 230 13.56 1.75 -8.91
C CYS A 230 13.79 0.62 -7.91
N GLU A 231 14.93 0.63 -7.23
CA GLU A 231 15.18 -0.18 -6.03
C GLU A 231 14.93 0.66 -4.78
N PHE A 232 14.42 0.01 -3.73
CA PHE A 232 14.10 0.63 -2.44
C PHE A 232 15.03 0.09 -1.35
N GLU A 233 15.35 0.93 -0.36
CA GLU A 233 16.06 0.51 0.86
C GLU A 233 15.05 0.29 1.98
N ASP A 234 14.49 1.37 2.54
CA ASP A 234 13.36 1.32 3.47
C ASP A 234 12.16 2.04 2.86
N PHE A 235 10.96 1.49 3.09
CA PHE A 235 9.71 2.14 2.70
C PHE A 235 8.57 1.86 3.67
N VAL A 236 7.60 2.77 3.71
CA VAL A 236 6.38 2.59 4.48
C VAL A 236 5.19 2.71 3.56
N LEU A 237 4.30 1.74 3.63
CA LEU A 237 3.08 1.68 2.83
C LEU A 237 1.87 1.74 3.77
N ASP A 238 0.98 2.68 3.48
CA ASP A 238 -0.38 2.72 4.01
C ASP A 238 -1.27 1.91 3.06
N VAL A 239 -1.62 0.67 3.45
CA VAL A 239 -2.34 -0.26 2.57
C VAL A 239 -3.79 0.18 2.31
N LYS A 240 -4.29 1.24 2.99
CA LYS A 240 -5.57 1.85 2.62
C LYS A 240 -5.48 2.65 1.33
N LYS A 241 -4.27 3.06 0.93
CA LYS A 241 -4.04 3.88 -0.26
C LYS A 241 -3.58 3.03 -1.43
N GLY A 242 -4.14 3.29 -2.59
CA GLY A 242 -3.64 2.77 -3.87
C GLY A 242 -2.50 3.60 -4.44
N LEU A 243 -1.80 4.36 -3.60
CA LEU A 243 -0.69 5.25 -3.92
C LEU A 243 0.39 5.02 -2.87
N TYR A 244 1.61 4.79 -3.29
CA TYR A 244 2.75 4.71 -2.38
C TYR A 244 3.89 5.61 -2.84
N THR A 245 4.69 6.07 -1.89
CA THR A 245 5.83 6.97 -2.13
C THR A 245 7.04 6.42 -1.39
N VAL A 246 8.15 6.29 -2.10
CA VAL A 246 9.45 5.91 -1.56
C VAL A 246 10.38 7.10 -1.72
N LYS A 247 10.82 7.69 -0.60
CA LYS A 247 11.65 8.91 -0.64
C LYS A 247 13.06 8.60 -1.18
N ASN A 248 13.70 7.55 -0.69
CA ASN A 248 15.07 7.20 -1.06
C ASN A 248 15.08 6.04 -2.07
N ALA A 249 14.55 6.27 -3.27
CA ALA A 249 14.58 5.28 -4.34
C ALA A 249 15.81 5.47 -5.23
N ARG A 250 16.40 4.37 -5.69
CA ARG A 250 17.47 4.35 -6.68
C ARG A 250 16.90 4.03 -8.06
N LEU A 251 16.81 5.03 -8.94
CA LEU A 251 16.38 4.82 -10.32
C LEU A 251 17.55 4.32 -11.18
N TYR A 252 17.34 3.19 -11.85
CA TYR A 252 18.19 2.69 -12.93
C TYR A 252 17.50 2.98 -14.26
N TYR A 253 18.17 3.79 -15.09
CA TYR A 253 17.74 4.07 -16.46
C TYR A 253 18.97 4.22 -17.36
N ASP A 254 19.50 3.10 -17.82
CA ASP A 254 20.77 3.01 -18.57
C ASP A 254 20.83 3.92 -19.79
N GLU A 255 19.70 4.10 -20.46
CA GLU A 255 19.60 4.98 -21.61
C GLU A 255 20.06 6.42 -21.27
N PHE A 256 19.83 6.90 -20.05
CA PHE A 256 20.24 8.25 -19.62
C PHE A 256 21.50 8.26 -18.76
N PHE A 257 21.74 7.22 -17.96
CA PHE A 257 22.77 7.22 -16.92
C PHE A 257 23.83 6.11 -17.04
N GLY A 258 23.81 5.31 -18.12
CA GLY A 258 24.89 4.39 -18.45
C GLY A 258 25.22 3.38 -17.34
N GLY A 259 24.21 2.82 -16.68
CA GLY A 259 24.36 1.86 -15.57
C GLY A 259 24.47 2.50 -14.18
N GLN A 260 24.63 3.82 -14.08
CA GLN A 260 24.60 4.50 -12.78
C GLN A 260 23.16 4.72 -12.31
N ALA A 261 22.92 4.44 -11.03
CA ALA A 261 21.65 4.78 -10.39
C ALA A 261 21.65 6.22 -9.90
N ILE A 262 20.51 6.87 -9.96
CA ILE A 262 20.30 8.20 -9.35
C ILE A 262 19.31 8.12 -8.19
N LEU A 263 19.56 8.89 -7.13
CA LEU A 263 18.69 8.96 -5.97
C LEU A 263 17.57 9.98 -6.16
N GLY A 264 16.38 9.63 -5.70
CA GLY A 264 15.23 10.50 -5.79
C GLY A 264 13.97 9.89 -5.20
N THR A 265 12.89 10.66 -5.22
CA THR A 265 11.58 10.22 -4.73
C THR A 265 10.82 9.51 -5.84
N PHE A 266 10.42 8.28 -5.55
CA PHE A 266 9.56 7.46 -6.40
C PHE A 266 8.13 7.45 -5.89
N GLN A 267 7.16 7.40 -6.81
CA GLN A 267 5.75 7.30 -6.48
C GLN A 267 5.02 6.46 -7.52
N ASP A 268 4.17 5.54 -7.09
CA ASP A 268 3.29 4.79 -7.99
C ASP A 268 1.86 4.71 -7.48
N LYS A 269 0.91 4.62 -8.42
CA LYS A 269 -0.53 4.70 -8.15
C LYS A 269 -1.30 3.68 -8.98
N VAL A 270 -2.20 2.94 -8.34
CA VAL A 270 -3.21 2.14 -9.02
C VAL A 270 -4.31 3.08 -9.53
N LEU A 271 -4.38 3.20 -10.85
CA LEU A 271 -5.25 4.15 -11.52
C LEU A 271 -6.55 3.46 -11.93
N VAL A 272 -7.67 4.18 -11.94
CA VAL A 272 -8.94 3.71 -12.50
C VAL A 272 -9.41 4.78 -13.48
N GLU A 273 -9.33 4.45 -14.77
CA GLU A 273 -9.96 5.11 -15.92
C GLU A 273 -10.02 6.64 -15.83
N ASN A 274 -8.88 7.28 -16.09
CA ASN A 274 -8.81 8.66 -16.59
C ASN A 274 -7.47 8.83 -17.31
N LYS A 275 -7.50 8.69 -18.65
CA LYS A 275 -6.33 8.66 -19.58
C LYS A 275 -5.32 9.78 -19.32
N ALA A 276 -5.76 10.96 -18.88
CA ALA A 276 -4.90 12.12 -18.62
C ALA A 276 -3.98 11.95 -17.40
N THR A 277 -4.45 11.32 -16.31
CA THR A 277 -3.63 11.04 -15.11
C THR A 277 -2.92 9.71 -15.19
N GLU A 278 -3.49 8.77 -15.95
CA GLU A 278 -3.01 7.40 -16.14
C GLU A 278 -1.61 7.34 -16.75
N ALA A 279 -1.33 8.22 -17.72
CA ALA A 279 -0.05 8.28 -18.42
C ALA A 279 1.09 8.93 -17.61
N SER A 280 0.85 9.35 -16.36
CA SER A 280 1.84 10.10 -15.57
C SER A 280 2.45 9.32 -14.41
N TYR A 281 2.01 8.09 -14.14
CA TYR A 281 2.58 7.22 -13.12
C TYR A 281 3.16 5.95 -13.77
N PRO A 282 4.27 5.39 -13.28
CA PRO A 282 4.99 5.81 -12.07
C PRO A 282 5.72 7.14 -12.24
N ARG A 283 6.10 7.75 -11.13
CA ARG A 283 6.84 9.01 -11.08
C ARG A 283 8.15 8.81 -10.36
N PHE A 284 9.19 9.42 -10.90
CA PHE A 284 10.46 9.61 -10.21
C PHE A 284 10.92 11.06 -10.34
N GLU A 285 11.47 11.61 -9.28
CA GLU A 285 12.10 12.93 -9.26
C GLU A 285 13.44 12.85 -8.53
N SER A 286 14.52 13.25 -9.22
CA SER A 286 15.87 13.22 -8.67
C SER A 286 16.05 14.23 -7.54
N TYR A 287 16.86 13.87 -6.55
CA TYR A 287 17.31 14.81 -5.53
C TYR A 287 18.40 15.74 -6.04
N GLU A 288 19.31 15.20 -6.86
CA GLU A 288 20.32 16.01 -7.51
C GLU A 288 19.66 16.94 -8.53
N LYS A 289 19.88 18.24 -8.33
CA LYS A 289 19.38 19.31 -9.21
C LYS A 289 20.28 19.53 -10.44
N ILE A 290 21.43 18.86 -10.50
CA ILE A 290 22.47 19.07 -11.50
C ILE A 290 23.06 17.73 -11.99
N LEU A 291 22.22 16.89 -12.57
CA LEU A 291 22.70 15.70 -13.28
C LEU A 291 23.28 16.11 -14.63
N ARG A 292 24.38 15.46 -15.04
CA ARG A 292 24.98 15.66 -16.36
C ARG A 292 24.63 14.46 -17.24
N ILE A 293 23.92 14.73 -18.33
CA ILE A 293 23.56 13.74 -19.34
C ILE A 293 24.29 14.13 -20.63
N PRO A 294 25.45 13.50 -20.91
CA PRO A 294 26.36 14.00 -21.94
C PRO A 294 25.83 13.80 -23.37
N ASN A 295 24.90 12.88 -23.57
CA ASN A 295 24.40 12.54 -24.90
C ASN A 295 22.90 12.21 -24.90
N LEU A 296 22.11 13.18 -25.37
CA LEU A 296 20.70 13.02 -25.73
C LEU A 296 20.49 12.72 -27.23
N GLY A 297 21.58 12.57 -27.99
CA GLY A 297 21.60 12.33 -29.43
C GLY A 297 22.30 13.48 -30.18
N LYS A 298 23.09 13.16 -31.21
CA LYS A 298 23.71 14.11 -32.17
C LYS A 298 24.34 15.37 -31.52
N GLY A 299 25.22 15.17 -30.53
CA GLY A 299 25.95 16.29 -29.89
C GLY A 299 25.13 17.12 -28.90
N VAL A 300 23.94 16.64 -28.51
CA VAL A 300 23.09 17.31 -27.53
C VAL A 300 23.42 16.80 -26.14
N SER A 301 23.76 17.72 -25.22
CA SER A 301 23.97 17.42 -23.81
C SER A 301 22.99 18.19 -22.93
N TYR A 302 22.75 17.67 -21.73
CA TYR A 302 21.83 18.23 -20.74
C TYR A 302 22.47 18.31 -19.35
N LYS A 303 22.13 19.38 -18.64
CA LYS A 303 22.52 19.62 -17.24
C LYS A 303 21.32 20.12 -16.44
N GLY A 304 20.92 19.39 -15.40
CA GLY A 304 19.82 19.78 -14.50
C GLY A 304 19.21 18.59 -13.76
N GLY A 305 18.10 18.79 -13.07
CA GLY A 305 17.37 17.72 -12.39
C GLY A 305 16.58 16.85 -13.36
N PHE A 306 16.28 15.62 -12.97
CA PHE A 306 15.60 14.63 -13.81
C PHE A 306 14.26 14.20 -13.21
N LYS A 307 13.20 14.22 -14.01
CA LYS A 307 11.91 13.59 -13.67
C LYS A 307 11.50 12.62 -14.75
N LEU A 308 10.93 11.49 -14.33
CA LEU A 308 10.27 10.53 -15.20
C LEU A 308 8.82 10.39 -14.76
N HIS A 309 7.87 10.89 -15.54
CA HIS A 309 6.43 10.76 -15.25
C HIS A 309 5.78 9.89 -16.33
N GLY A 310 5.37 8.68 -15.96
CA GLY A 310 5.02 7.65 -16.94
C GLY A 310 6.19 7.45 -17.91
N THR A 311 5.97 7.60 -19.20
CA THR A 311 7.03 7.48 -20.22
C THR A 311 7.71 8.80 -20.58
N LYS A 312 7.29 9.92 -19.97
CA LYS A 312 7.80 11.26 -20.31
C LYS A 312 8.95 11.65 -19.40
N VAL A 313 10.08 12.01 -20.01
CA VAL A 313 11.24 12.57 -19.32
C VAL A 313 11.13 14.09 -19.31
N TYR A 314 11.36 14.66 -18.13
CA TYR A 314 11.47 16.09 -17.93
C TYR A 314 12.84 16.41 -17.34
N GLY A 315 13.51 17.39 -17.94
CA GLY A 315 14.64 18.05 -17.33
C GLY A 315 14.16 19.28 -16.57
N PHE A 316 14.54 19.46 -15.31
CA PHE A 316 14.07 20.59 -14.50
C PHE A 316 15.21 21.36 -13.83
N GLY A 317 14.95 22.63 -13.56
CA GLY A 317 15.75 23.48 -12.70
C GLY A 317 14.84 24.32 -11.81
N ASP A 318 15.38 25.39 -11.26
CA ASP A 318 14.60 26.40 -10.54
C ASP A 318 14.99 27.82 -11.01
N LYS A 319 14.35 28.83 -10.40
CA LYS A 319 14.58 30.24 -10.73
C LYS A 319 16.03 30.69 -10.57
N THR A 320 16.76 30.06 -9.64
CA THR A 320 18.16 30.38 -9.34
C THR A 320 19.12 29.56 -10.19
N GLN A 321 18.77 28.30 -10.43
CA GLN A 321 19.56 27.36 -11.20
C GLN A 321 18.69 26.65 -12.23
N LYS A 322 18.57 27.26 -13.41
CA LYS A 322 17.85 26.69 -14.54
C LYS A 322 18.55 25.43 -15.05
N ALA A 323 17.76 24.50 -15.60
CA ALA A 323 18.29 23.42 -16.40
C ALA A 323 18.85 23.99 -17.71
N MET A 324 19.85 23.32 -18.26
CA MET A 324 20.56 23.76 -19.46
C MET A 324 20.65 22.62 -20.48
N VAL A 325 20.37 22.95 -21.74
CA VAL A 325 20.62 22.11 -22.91
C VAL A 325 21.70 22.79 -23.73
N THR A 326 22.72 22.02 -24.13
CA THR A 326 23.79 22.49 -25.01
C THR A 326 23.82 21.61 -26.24
N VAL A 327 23.87 22.22 -27.42
CA VAL A 327 23.94 21.50 -28.69
C VAL A 327 25.23 21.87 -29.39
N GLN A 328 26.06 20.86 -29.66
CA GLN A 328 27.29 21.02 -30.42
C GLN A 328 26.99 21.23 -31.90
N GLY A 329 27.71 22.15 -32.53
CA GLY A 329 27.71 22.39 -33.97
C GLY A 329 28.72 21.50 -34.70
N ASN A 330 29.24 21.99 -35.82
CA ASN A 330 30.36 21.33 -36.49
C ASN A 330 31.65 21.58 -35.69
N GLY A 331 32.33 20.51 -35.28
CA GLY A 331 33.53 20.57 -34.42
C GLY A 331 33.20 20.61 -32.93
N GLU A 332 34.10 21.16 -32.11
CA GLU A 332 33.92 21.27 -30.64
C GLU A 332 33.18 22.54 -30.20
N VAL A 333 32.66 23.34 -31.15
CA VAL A 333 31.98 24.60 -30.84
C VAL A 333 30.49 24.37 -30.64
N ASP A 334 29.93 24.95 -29.57
CA ASP A 334 28.49 24.94 -29.32
C ASP A 334 27.74 25.71 -30.41
N ALA A 335 26.69 25.12 -30.99
CA ALA A 335 25.77 25.80 -31.90
C ALA A 335 24.79 26.69 -31.14
N PHE A 336 24.24 26.17 -30.03
CA PHE A 336 23.40 26.96 -29.14
C PHE A 336 23.33 26.40 -27.73
N ARG A 337 22.97 27.30 -26.80
CA ARG A 337 22.69 27.01 -25.39
C ARG A 337 21.27 27.46 -25.06
N ALA A 338 20.54 26.63 -24.34
CA ALA A 338 19.17 26.90 -23.92
C ALA A 338 19.01 26.64 -22.42
N SER A 339 18.41 27.57 -21.68
CA SER A 339 18.20 27.46 -20.24
C SER A 339 16.74 27.72 -19.85
N ALA A 340 16.14 26.80 -19.09
CA ALA A 340 14.74 26.88 -18.67
C ALA A 340 14.50 26.20 -17.31
N GLU A 341 13.39 26.50 -16.66
CA GLU A 341 12.96 25.77 -15.47
C GLU A 341 12.47 24.35 -15.81
N LEU A 342 11.97 24.13 -17.03
CA LEU A 342 11.45 22.84 -17.47
C LEU A 342 11.70 22.61 -18.96
N PHE A 343 12.25 21.44 -19.28
CA PHE A 343 12.30 20.87 -20.62
C PHE A 343 11.52 19.56 -20.64
N ILE A 344 10.86 19.27 -21.76
CA ILE A 344 10.36 17.93 -22.10
C ILE A 344 11.37 17.32 -23.06
N ILE A 345 11.89 16.15 -22.70
CA ILE A 345 12.99 15.49 -23.40
C ILE A 345 12.48 14.19 -24.00
N HIS A 346 12.55 14.08 -25.33
CA HIS A 346 12.41 12.82 -26.07
C HIS A 346 13.79 12.51 -26.63
N LYS A 347 14.53 11.63 -25.96
CA LYS A 347 15.93 11.32 -26.33
C LYS A 347 16.00 10.86 -27.79
N GLY A 348 16.99 11.35 -28.53
CA GLY A 348 17.18 11.08 -29.96
C GLY A 348 16.22 11.83 -30.89
N GLU A 349 15.04 12.23 -30.41
CA GLU A 349 13.97 12.81 -31.25
C GLU A 349 13.90 14.34 -31.15
N LYS A 350 13.60 14.88 -29.96
CA LYS A 350 13.32 16.31 -29.77
C LYS A 350 13.41 16.77 -28.31
N ILE A 351 13.67 18.06 -28.15
CA ILE A 351 13.57 18.76 -26.86
C ILE A 351 12.67 19.98 -27.03
N THR A 352 11.73 20.15 -26.10
CA THR A 352 10.83 21.31 -26.09
C THR A 352 10.82 22.00 -24.75
N GLY A 353 10.64 23.32 -24.75
CA GLY A 353 10.50 24.11 -23.54
C GLY A 353 9.70 25.39 -23.77
N GLU A 354 9.18 25.94 -22.68
CA GLU A 354 8.57 27.26 -22.64
C GLU A 354 9.42 28.19 -21.76
N GLU A 355 9.34 29.50 -22.00
CA GLU A 355 10.13 30.52 -21.28
C GLU A 355 11.65 30.21 -21.28
N VAL A 356 12.13 29.72 -22.42
CA VAL A 356 13.51 29.30 -22.58
C VAL A 356 14.37 30.50 -22.90
N ALA A 357 15.40 30.75 -22.11
CA ALA A 357 16.47 31.67 -22.49
C ALA A 357 17.38 30.96 -23.49
N THR A 358 17.60 31.54 -24.66
CA THR A 358 18.37 30.91 -25.75
C THR A 358 19.49 31.83 -26.22
N VAL A 359 20.68 31.27 -26.38
CA VAL A 359 21.86 31.88 -26.98
C VAL A 359 22.26 31.03 -28.18
N LEU A 360 22.14 31.58 -29.39
CA LEU A 360 22.72 31.01 -30.60
C LEU A 360 24.14 31.56 -30.75
N LEU A 361 25.09 30.73 -31.15
CA LEU A 361 26.49 31.11 -31.33
C LEU A 361 26.81 31.05 -32.83
N VAL A 362 27.36 32.15 -33.37
CA VAL A 362 27.63 32.32 -34.80
C VAL A 362 28.95 33.06 -34.96
N ASP A 363 29.98 32.39 -35.47
CA ASP A 363 31.28 32.99 -35.85
C ASP A 363 31.93 33.92 -34.79
N GLY A 364 31.81 33.58 -33.51
CA GLY A 364 32.33 34.37 -32.38
C GLY A 364 31.33 35.38 -31.81
N ASP A 365 30.23 35.64 -32.51
CA ASP A 365 29.08 36.42 -32.08
C ASP A 365 27.93 35.56 -31.52
N SER A 366 26.88 36.22 -31.04
CA SER A 366 25.70 35.56 -30.50
C SER A 366 24.39 36.27 -30.82
N ILE A 367 23.33 35.46 -30.94
CA ILE A 367 21.95 35.92 -30.97
C ILE A 367 21.25 35.43 -29.69
N TYR A 368 20.75 36.36 -28.88
CA TYR A 368 20.13 36.08 -27.59
C TYR A 368 18.65 36.42 -27.55
N HIS A 369 17.87 35.58 -26.86
CA HIS A 369 16.51 35.90 -26.44
C HIS A 369 16.23 35.36 -25.02
N PRO A 370 15.65 36.17 -24.11
CA PRO A 370 15.50 35.78 -22.71
C PRO A 370 14.39 34.76 -22.43
N ALA A 371 13.35 34.70 -23.27
CA ALA A 371 12.24 33.76 -23.08
C ALA A 371 11.48 33.42 -24.38
N VAL A 372 11.82 32.31 -25.03
CA VAL A 372 11.14 31.78 -26.22
C VAL A 372 10.44 30.46 -25.96
N LYS A 373 9.44 30.13 -26.78
CA LYS A 373 9.02 28.75 -26.97
C LYS A 373 10.03 28.07 -27.88
N MET A 374 10.69 27.04 -27.35
CA MET A 374 11.72 26.29 -28.06
C MET A 374 11.19 24.93 -28.49
N ASN A 375 11.43 24.54 -29.73
CA ASN A 375 11.31 23.18 -30.22
C ASN A 375 12.56 22.84 -31.03
N PHE A 376 13.40 21.96 -30.48
CA PHE A 376 14.57 21.44 -31.16
C PHE A 376 14.30 20.00 -31.57
N ASN A 377 14.28 19.75 -32.88
CA ASN A 377 14.24 18.39 -33.42
C ASN A 377 15.67 17.88 -33.60
N ILE A 378 16.06 16.90 -32.79
CA ILE A 378 17.42 16.35 -32.75
C ILE A 378 17.72 15.61 -34.05
N GLU A 379 16.81 14.76 -34.52
CA GLU A 379 17.01 13.97 -35.74
C GLU A 379 17.28 14.83 -36.97
N LYS A 380 16.57 15.94 -37.11
CA LYS A 380 16.67 16.86 -38.26
C LYS A 380 17.66 18.00 -38.02
N GLY A 381 18.24 18.11 -36.82
CA GLY A 381 19.08 19.25 -36.44
C GLY A 381 18.39 20.60 -36.57
N ARG A 382 17.06 20.66 -36.38
CA ARG A 382 16.25 21.86 -36.65
C ARG A 382 15.78 22.52 -35.35
N LEU A 383 16.24 23.75 -35.12
CA LEU A 383 15.77 24.60 -34.03
C LEU A 383 14.65 25.54 -34.52
N LEU A 384 13.51 25.50 -33.83
CA LEU A 384 12.41 26.46 -34.00
C LEU A 384 12.26 27.25 -32.71
N LEU A 385 12.46 28.57 -32.80
CA LEU A 385 12.22 29.52 -31.72
C LEU A 385 11.02 30.39 -32.07
N THR A 386 10.03 30.44 -31.18
CA THR A 386 8.84 31.27 -31.37
C THR A 386 8.68 32.21 -30.21
N ARG A 387 8.54 33.50 -30.52
CA ARG A 387 8.21 34.53 -29.54
C ARG A 387 6.82 34.32 -28.98
N GLY A 388 6.67 34.56 -27.68
CA GLY A 388 5.38 34.56 -27.02
C GLY A 388 4.66 35.90 -27.18
N LYS A 389 3.41 35.94 -26.70
CA LYS A 389 2.55 37.14 -26.76
C LYS A 389 2.54 37.96 -25.47
N ARG A 390 3.29 37.59 -24.43
CA ARG A 390 3.23 38.17 -23.08
C ARG A 390 4.61 38.43 -22.48
N GLY A 391 4.75 39.48 -21.68
CA GLY A 391 5.95 39.77 -20.88
C GLY A 391 7.26 39.83 -21.69
N SER A 392 8.31 39.24 -21.12
CA SER A 392 9.64 39.08 -21.73
C SER A 392 9.61 38.31 -23.05
N ASN A 393 8.56 37.53 -23.32
CA ASN A 393 8.44 36.73 -24.54
C ASN A 393 8.21 37.61 -25.80
N ARG A 394 7.92 38.91 -25.60
CA ARG A 394 7.78 39.91 -26.68
C ARG A 394 9.07 40.68 -26.99
N PHE A 395 10.14 40.45 -26.26
CA PHE A 395 11.40 41.14 -26.55
C PHE A 395 11.93 40.77 -27.94
N PRO A 396 12.71 41.66 -28.59
CA PRO A 396 13.40 41.29 -29.82
C PRO A 396 14.50 40.25 -29.51
N PHE A 397 15.01 39.64 -30.58
CA PHE A 397 16.30 38.96 -30.49
C PHE A 397 17.40 40.03 -30.50
N TYR A 398 18.38 39.87 -29.63
CA TYR A 398 19.54 40.77 -29.53
C TYR A 398 20.73 40.12 -30.22
N SER A 399 21.50 40.89 -30.99
CA SER A 399 22.70 40.41 -31.68
C SER A 399 23.92 41.13 -31.09
N SER A 400 24.97 40.40 -30.73
CA SER A 400 26.23 41.02 -30.30
C SER A 400 26.96 41.73 -31.44
N PHE A 401 26.82 41.24 -32.68
CA PHE A 401 27.46 41.81 -33.86
C PHE A 401 27.00 43.24 -34.17
N HIS A 402 25.77 43.59 -33.79
CA HIS A 402 25.16 44.90 -34.05
C HIS A 402 25.18 45.84 -32.84
N ASN A 403 25.77 45.40 -31.72
CA ASN A 403 25.85 46.18 -30.48
C ASN A 403 27.18 46.93 -30.34
#